data_AF-A0A834A6Z9-F1
#
_entry.id   AF-A0A834A6Z9-F1
#
_cell.length_a   1.000
_cell.length_b   1.000
_cell.length_c   1.000
_cell.angle_alpha   90.00
_cell.angle_beta   90.00
_cell.angle_gamma   90.00
#
_symmetry.space_group_name_H-M   'P 1'
#
loop_
_entity.id
_entity.type
_entity.pdbx_description
1 polymer ?
#
loop_
_entity_poly.entity_id
_entity_poly.type
_entity_poly.pdbx_seq_one_letter_code
_entity_poly.pdbx_strand_id
1 'polypeptide(L)'
;MMANEGCPKAGDSSFSSDKHAQLILAQINKMRNGQHFCDVQLQVGKETFKVHRLILAASSPYFAALFTGGMKESSKDVVQILGIEAGIFQILLDFIYTGVSDFNLRVALQTLLKEYCEVCRSPKENKFCSFLQTSKVRPRKKARKYLYAVGGYTRLQGGRWSDSRALSCVERFDTFSQYWTTVSSLHQARCGLGVAVLGGMVYAIGGEKDSMIFDCTECYDPVTKQWTTVASMNHPRCGLGVCVCNGAIYALGGWVGAEIGNTIERFDPDENKWEVVGNMALSRYYFGCCEMQGLIYVIGGISNEGIELRSFEVYDPLSKRWSPLPPMGTRRAYLGVAALNDCIYSIGGWNETQDALHTVEKYSFEEEKWVEVASMKVPRAGMCVVAVNGLLYVSGGRSSSHDFLAPDKSL
;
A
#
# COMPACT_ATOMS: atom_id res chain seq x y z
N MET A 1 69.93 -11.76 18.72
CA MET A 1 69.75 -11.11 17.40
C MET A 1 68.80 -11.97 16.59
N MET A 2 67.77 -11.31 16.03
CA MET A 2 66.82 -11.77 15.00
C MET A 2 65.85 -12.90 15.38
N ALA A 3 64.58 -12.91 14.99
CA ALA A 3 63.55 -11.90 14.70
C ALA A 3 62.26 -12.72 14.62
N ASN A 4 61.19 -12.26 15.28
CA ASN A 4 59.90 -12.92 15.33
C ASN A 4 59.03 -12.31 14.22
N GLU A 5 58.84 -13.00 13.08
CA GLU A 5 57.90 -12.55 12.05
C GLU A 5 56.51 -13.15 12.32
N GLY A 6 55.56 -12.25 12.59
CA GLY A 6 54.19 -12.57 12.97
C GLY A 6 53.34 -13.07 11.80
N CYS A 7 52.45 -13.99 12.11
CA CYS A 7 51.35 -14.42 11.23
C CYS A 7 50.32 -13.28 11.09
N PRO A 8 49.90 -12.88 9.87
CA PRO A 8 48.88 -11.86 9.70
C PRO A 8 47.49 -12.41 10.06
N LYS A 9 46.75 -11.65 10.88
CA LYS A 9 45.36 -11.93 11.23
C LYS A 9 44.49 -11.92 9.97
N ALA A 10 43.72 -12.99 9.76
CA ALA A 10 42.70 -13.06 8.72
C ALA A 10 41.66 -11.96 8.93
N GLY A 11 41.60 -11.00 8.02
CA GLY A 11 40.50 -10.05 7.93
C GLY A 11 39.27 -10.73 7.37
N ASP A 12 38.10 -10.45 7.94
CA ASP A 12 36.79 -10.83 7.42
C ASP A 12 36.57 -10.20 6.03
N SER A 13 36.98 -10.92 4.98
CA SER A 13 36.56 -10.63 3.61
C SER A 13 35.31 -11.45 3.31
N SER A 14 34.12 -10.85 3.41
CA SER A 14 32.89 -11.47 2.95
C SER A 14 32.91 -11.60 1.43
N PHE A 15 33.07 -12.82 0.91
CA PHE A 15 32.96 -13.08 -0.52
C PHE A 15 31.49 -13.03 -0.94
N SER A 16 31.08 -11.98 -1.65
CA SER A 16 29.76 -11.87 -2.28
C SER A 16 29.89 -11.91 -3.79
N SER A 17 29.00 -12.64 -4.46
CA SER A 17 28.92 -12.67 -5.92
C SER A 17 27.46 -12.50 -6.34
N ASP A 18 27.18 -11.39 -7.03
CA ASP A 18 25.83 -11.01 -7.45
C ASP A 18 25.19 -12.02 -8.43
N LYS A 19 26.01 -12.86 -9.08
CA LYS A 19 25.56 -13.88 -10.04
C LYS A 19 25.38 -15.28 -9.43
N HIS A 20 25.85 -15.49 -8.20
CA HIS A 20 25.88 -16.82 -7.59
C HIS A 20 24.46 -17.41 -7.44
N ALA A 21 23.52 -16.62 -6.92
CA ALA A 21 22.13 -17.06 -6.73
C ALA A 21 21.42 -17.40 -8.05
N GLN A 22 21.65 -16.60 -9.10
CA GLN A 22 21.06 -16.82 -10.42
C GLN A 22 21.58 -18.12 -11.07
N LEU A 23 22.88 -18.37 -10.97
CA LEU A 23 23.49 -19.60 -11.49
C LEU A 23 22.98 -20.84 -10.75
N ILE A 24 22.82 -20.75 -9.43
CA ILE A 24 22.23 -21.83 -8.62
C ILE A 24 20.79 -22.12 -9.05
N LEU A 25 19.94 -21.10 -9.16
CA LEU A 25 18.55 -21.27 -9.58
C LEU A 25 18.43 -21.87 -10.99
N ALA A 26 19.25 -21.39 -11.93
CA ALA A 26 19.29 -21.95 -13.29
C ALA A 26 19.64 -23.45 -13.29
N GLN A 27 20.61 -23.85 -12.46
CA GLN A 27 20.99 -25.25 -12.32
C GLN A 27 19.89 -26.10 -11.65
N ILE A 28 19.22 -25.55 -10.65
CA ILE A 28 18.07 -26.20 -9.99
C ILE A 28 16.90 -26.38 -10.95
N ASN A 29 16.62 -25.39 -11.80
CA ASN A 29 15.59 -25.52 -12.84
C ASN A 29 15.93 -26.62 -13.86
N LYS A 30 17.21 -26.72 -14.25
CA LYS A 30 17.69 -27.81 -15.11
C LYS A 30 17.48 -29.18 -14.44
N MET A 31 17.74 -29.29 -13.14
CA MET A 31 17.48 -30.53 -12.38
C MET A 31 15.99 -30.87 -12.31
N ARG A 32 15.12 -29.88 -12.08
CA ARG A 32 13.65 -30.05 -12.11
C ARG A 32 13.18 -30.60 -13.45
N ASN A 33 13.63 -30.01 -14.56
CA ASN A 33 13.24 -30.45 -15.90
C ASN A 33 13.76 -31.87 -16.22
N GLY A 34 14.93 -32.24 -15.69
CA GLY A 34 15.46 -33.60 -15.73
C GLY A 34 14.86 -34.56 -14.69
N GLN A 35 13.93 -34.09 -13.85
CA GLN A 35 13.33 -34.83 -12.72
C GLN A 35 14.35 -35.40 -11.73
N HIS A 36 15.51 -34.77 -11.59
CA HIS A 36 16.54 -35.16 -10.64
C HIS A 36 16.23 -34.57 -9.27
N PHE A 37 16.28 -35.38 -8.21
CA PHE A 37 16.06 -34.98 -6.81
C PHE A 37 14.67 -34.42 -6.47
N CYS A 38 13.70 -34.48 -7.39
CA CYS A 38 12.32 -34.13 -7.09
C CYS A 38 11.74 -35.09 -6.03
N ASP A 39 11.35 -34.55 -4.88
CA ASP A 39 10.92 -35.25 -3.67
C ASP A 39 9.44 -35.05 -3.33
N VAL A 40 8.70 -34.38 -4.23
CA VAL A 40 7.24 -34.26 -4.17
C VAL A 40 6.63 -34.14 -5.56
N GLN A 41 5.40 -34.65 -5.70
CA GLN A 41 4.58 -34.47 -6.88
C GLN A 41 3.36 -33.62 -6.53
N LEU A 42 3.12 -32.55 -7.29
CA LEU A 42 1.96 -31.70 -7.12
C LEU A 42 0.92 -32.06 -8.19
N GLN A 43 -0.25 -32.49 -7.75
CA GLN A 43 -1.38 -32.78 -8.63
C GLN A 43 -2.27 -31.55 -8.74
N VAL A 44 -2.35 -30.94 -9.93
CA VAL A 44 -3.19 -29.77 -10.21
C VAL A 44 -4.15 -30.12 -11.33
N GLY A 45 -5.43 -30.26 -10.99
CA GLY A 45 -6.42 -30.81 -11.92
C GLY A 45 -6.05 -32.22 -12.37
N LYS A 46 -5.77 -32.39 -13.67
CA LYS A 46 -5.35 -33.68 -14.28
C LYS A 46 -3.84 -33.81 -14.47
N GLU A 47 -3.09 -32.73 -14.25
CA GLU A 47 -1.65 -32.70 -14.49
C GLU A 47 -0.86 -32.93 -13.19
N THR A 48 0.35 -33.46 -13.34
CA THR A 48 1.24 -33.78 -12.22
C THR A 48 2.61 -33.17 -12.45
N PHE A 49 3.08 -32.39 -11.48
CA PHE A 49 4.34 -31.66 -11.54
C PHE A 49 5.32 -32.23 -10.51
N LYS A 50 6.47 -32.74 -10.96
CA LYS A 50 7.54 -33.21 -10.07
C LYS A 50 8.44 -32.05 -9.69
N VAL A 51 8.57 -31.79 -8.40
CA VAL A 51 9.24 -30.60 -7.87
C VAL A 51 9.99 -30.89 -6.57
N HIS A 52 10.79 -29.93 -6.14
CA HIS A 52 11.56 -29.98 -4.89
C HIS A 52 10.82 -29.23 -3.78
N ARG A 53 10.58 -29.90 -2.65
CA ARG A 53 9.95 -29.32 -1.45
C ARG A 53 10.71 -28.11 -0.93
N LEU A 54 12.04 -28.21 -0.88
CA LEU A 54 12.91 -27.16 -0.36
C LEU A 54 12.75 -25.85 -1.13
N ILE A 55 12.70 -25.92 -2.47
CA ILE A 55 12.58 -24.75 -3.32
C ILE A 55 11.21 -24.09 -3.14
N LEU A 56 10.14 -24.89 -3.15
CA LEU A 56 8.79 -24.37 -2.92
C LEU A 56 8.63 -23.74 -1.53
N ALA A 57 9.17 -24.39 -0.49
CA ALA A 57 9.15 -23.88 0.87
C ALA A 57 9.93 -22.57 1.02
N ALA A 58 11.10 -22.46 0.39
CA ALA A 58 11.90 -21.24 0.39
C ALA A 58 11.20 -20.08 -0.35
N SER A 59 10.48 -20.39 -1.43
CA SER A 59 9.82 -19.38 -2.27
C SER A 59 8.44 -18.95 -1.77
N SER A 60 7.79 -19.69 -0.86
CA SER A 60 6.45 -19.34 -0.39
C SER A 60 6.18 -19.78 1.06
N PRO A 61 5.71 -18.88 1.93
CA PRO A 61 5.25 -19.23 3.28
C PRO A 61 4.12 -20.26 3.30
N TYR A 62 3.29 -20.33 2.24
CA TYR A 62 2.24 -21.34 2.12
C TYR A 62 2.85 -22.74 1.99
N PHE A 63 3.78 -22.93 1.06
CA PHE A 63 4.45 -24.22 0.86
C PHE A 63 5.37 -24.56 2.04
N ALA A 64 6.00 -23.57 2.67
CA ALA A 64 6.75 -23.78 3.91
C ALA A 64 5.85 -24.39 4.98
N ALA A 65 4.67 -23.79 5.23
CA ALA A 65 3.69 -24.34 6.17
C ALA A 65 3.17 -25.72 5.74
N LEU A 66 2.96 -25.93 4.43
CA LEU A 66 2.49 -27.20 3.87
C LEU A 66 3.44 -28.36 4.16
N PHE A 67 4.75 -28.13 3.98
CA PHE A 67 5.77 -29.17 4.10
C PHE A 67 6.40 -29.28 5.50
N THR A 68 6.35 -28.23 6.32
CA THR A 68 6.96 -28.21 7.67
C THR A 68 5.94 -28.26 8.83
N GLY A 69 4.68 -27.88 8.58
CA GLY A 69 3.68 -27.61 9.63
C GLY A 69 2.97 -28.81 10.25
N GLY A 70 3.50 -30.04 10.15
CA GLY A 70 2.90 -31.24 10.76
C GLY A 70 1.52 -31.64 10.18
N MET A 71 1.15 -31.12 9.00
CA MET A 71 -0.08 -31.49 8.28
C MET A 71 0.05 -32.88 7.64
N LYS A 72 -1.07 -33.56 7.36
CA LYS A 72 -1.08 -34.90 6.72
C LYS A 72 -0.37 -34.93 5.37
N GLU A 73 -0.29 -33.79 4.71
CA GLU A 73 0.33 -33.56 3.41
C GLU A 73 1.86 -33.53 3.49
N SER A 74 2.43 -33.27 4.66
CA SER A 74 3.88 -33.17 4.85
C SER A 74 4.60 -34.50 4.54
N SER A 75 3.96 -35.64 4.80
CA SER A 75 4.50 -36.98 4.56
C SER A 75 3.98 -37.65 3.27
N LYS A 76 3.23 -36.95 2.43
CA LYS A 76 2.68 -37.52 1.18
C LYS A 76 3.60 -37.23 0.00
N ASP A 77 3.88 -38.25 -0.81
CA ASP A 77 4.64 -38.10 -2.05
C ASP A 77 3.85 -37.34 -3.13
N VAL A 78 2.52 -37.33 -3.04
CA VAL A 78 1.62 -36.60 -3.94
C VAL A 78 0.74 -35.65 -3.13
N VAL A 79 0.77 -34.36 -3.48
CA VAL A 79 -0.02 -33.31 -2.84
C VAL A 79 -0.94 -32.66 -3.86
N GLN A 80 -2.23 -32.64 -3.56
CA GLN A 80 -3.24 -32.07 -4.45
C GLN A 80 -3.39 -30.57 -4.22
N ILE A 81 -3.31 -29.79 -5.29
CA ILE A 81 -3.56 -28.35 -5.30
C ILE A 81 -4.93 -28.12 -5.94
N LEU A 82 -5.82 -27.45 -5.20
CA LEU A 82 -7.20 -27.19 -5.62
C LEU A 82 -7.37 -25.71 -5.99
N GLY A 83 -8.27 -25.44 -6.94
CA GLY A 83 -8.68 -24.07 -7.30
C GLY A 83 -7.73 -23.30 -8.22
N ILE A 84 -6.82 -24.00 -8.91
CA ILE A 84 -5.87 -23.42 -9.88
C ILE A 84 -5.84 -24.31 -11.12
N GLU A 85 -5.83 -23.71 -12.31
CA GLU A 85 -5.63 -24.44 -13.57
C GLU A 85 -4.15 -24.85 -13.76
N ALA A 86 -3.90 -26.02 -14.35
CA ALA A 86 -2.56 -26.57 -14.52
C ALA A 86 -1.62 -25.65 -15.33
N GLY A 87 -2.10 -25.01 -16.40
CA GLY A 87 -1.29 -24.11 -17.21
C GLY A 87 -0.80 -22.87 -16.44
N ILE A 88 -1.66 -22.32 -15.59
CA ILE A 88 -1.29 -21.20 -14.70
C ILE A 88 -0.29 -21.66 -13.64
N PHE A 89 -0.49 -22.86 -13.09
CA PHE A 89 0.42 -23.42 -12.11
C PHE A 89 1.82 -23.69 -12.69
N GLN A 90 1.91 -24.10 -13.96
CA GLN A 90 3.17 -24.24 -14.67
C GLN A 90 3.93 -22.90 -14.75
N ILE A 91 3.25 -21.79 -15.06
CA ILE A 91 3.86 -20.45 -15.12
C ILE A 91 4.37 -20.03 -13.73
N LEU A 92 3.60 -20.30 -12.66
CA LEU A 92 4.03 -20.05 -11.28
C LEU A 92 5.29 -20.86 -10.94
N LEU A 93 5.32 -22.15 -11.31
CA LEU A 93 6.48 -23.01 -11.11
C LEU A 93 7.70 -22.50 -11.87
N ASP A 94 7.53 -22.03 -13.11
CA ASP A 94 8.62 -21.48 -13.90
C ASP A 94 9.19 -20.22 -13.25
N PHE A 95 8.36 -19.34 -12.72
CA PHE A 95 8.81 -18.18 -11.94
C PHE A 95 9.60 -18.61 -10.69
N ILE A 96 9.10 -19.57 -9.92
CA ILE A 96 9.77 -20.08 -8.69
C ILE A 96 11.19 -20.59 -8.99
N TYR A 97 11.39 -21.23 -10.14
CA TYR A 97 12.66 -21.84 -10.51
C TYR A 97 13.58 -20.95 -11.35
N THR A 98 13.07 -19.88 -11.95
CA THR A 98 13.87 -18.98 -12.81
C THR A 98 14.10 -17.61 -12.20
N GLY A 99 13.21 -17.14 -11.31
CA GLY A 99 13.25 -15.79 -10.74
C GLY A 99 13.01 -14.67 -11.75
N VAL A 100 12.65 -15.00 -12.99
CA VAL A 100 12.39 -14.03 -14.06
C VAL A 100 10.88 -13.79 -14.13
N SER A 101 10.46 -12.57 -13.80
CA SER A 101 9.09 -12.10 -14.02
C SER A 101 8.88 -11.88 -15.52
N ASP A 102 8.32 -12.87 -16.22
CA ASP A 102 7.91 -12.70 -17.61
C ASP A 102 6.49 -12.12 -17.72
N PHE A 103 6.16 -11.50 -18.85
CA PHE A 103 4.83 -10.97 -19.18
C PHE A 103 3.74 -12.03 -18.97
N ASN A 104 4.07 -13.29 -19.22
CA ASN A 104 3.21 -14.46 -19.02
C ASN A 104 2.76 -14.65 -17.56
N LEU A 105 3.60 -14.34 -16.57
CA LEU A 105 3.25 -14.43 -15.15
C LEU A 105 2.21 -13.37 -14.77
N ARG A 106 2.35 -12.15 -15.32
CA ARG A 106 1.38 -11.07 -15.11
C ARG A 106 0.02 -11.44 -15.69
N VAL A 107 0.00 -11.98 -16.91
CA VAL A 107 -1.23 -12.49 -17.55
C VAL A 107 -1.84 -13.64 -16.76
N ALA A 108 -1.04 -14.61 -16.32
CA ALA A 108 -1.52 -15.74 -15.52
C ALA A 108 -2.09 -15.31 -14.16
N LEU A 109 -1.45 -14.35 -13.48
CA LEU A 109 -1.94 -13.77 -12.23
C LEU A 109 -3.23 -12.98 -12.45
N GLN A 110 -3.33 -12.21 -13.55
CA GLN A 110 -4.56 -11.51 -13.93
C GLN A 110 -5.69 -12.48 -14.25
N THR A 111 -5.42 -13.57 -14.97
CA THR A 111 -6.39 -14.63 -15.25
C THR A 111 -6.86 -15.30 -13.96
N LEU A 112 -5.96 -15.64 -13.04
CA LEU A 112 -6.33 -16.17 -11.71
C LEU A 112 -7.17 -15.20 -10.91
N LEU A 113 -6.81 -13.92 -10.90
CA LEU A 113 -7.57 -12.89 -10.19
C LEU A 113 -8.96 -12.74 -10.80
N LYS A 114 -9.06 -12.81 -12.12
CA LYS A 114 -10.31 -12.76 -12.87
C LYS A 114 -11.17 -13.99 -12.59
N GLU A 115 -10.62 -15.21 -12.65
CA GLU A 115 -11.31 -16.46 -12.32
C GLU A 115 -11.78 -16.48 -10.86
N TYR A 116 -10.92 -16.08 -9.92
CA TYR A 116 -11.29 -15.93 -8.51
C TYR A 116 -12.45 -14.94 -8.35
N CYS A 117 -12.37 -13.78 -9.02
CA CYS A 117 -13.44 -12.79 -9.00
C CYS A 117 -14.73 -13.28 -9.68
N GLU A 118 -14.65 -14.09 -10.73
CA GLU A 118 -15.79 -14.67 -11.45
C GLU A 118 -16.49 -15.77 -10.64
N VAL A 119 -15.72 -16.64 -9.98
CA VAL A 119 -16.25 -17.63 -9.02
C VAL A 119 -16.96 -16.92 -7.86
N CYS A 120 -16.42 -15.80 -7.36
CA CYS A 120 -17.08 -14.99 -6.34
C CYS A 120 -18.28 -14.17 -6.87
N ARG A 121 -18.45 -14.01 -8.19
CA ARG A 121 -19.51 -13.20 -8.81
C ARG A 121 -20.71 -14.00 -9.31
N SER A 122 -20.67 -15.32 -9.39
CA SER A 122 -21.83 -16.11 -9.87
C SER A 122 -22.93 -16.23 -8.79
N PRO A 123 -24.15 -15.70 -8.99
CA PRO A 123 -25.24 -15.74 -8.00
C PRO A 123 -26.33 -16.78 -8.32
N LYS A 124 -26.04 -17.87 -9.06
CA LYS A 124 -27.10 -18.81 -9.46
C LYS A 124 -26.70 -20.29 -9.29
N GLU A 125 -27.56 -20.96 -8.52
CA GLU A 125 -27.70 -22.41 -8.29
C GLU A 125 -26.86 -23.06 -7.18
N ASN A 126 -27.07 -22.59 -5.95
CA ASN A 126 -26.83 -23.38 -4.75
C ASN A 126 -27.94 -24.44 -4.58
N LYS A 127 -27.76 -25.62 -5.21
CA LYS A 127 -28.45 -26.86 -4.81
C LYS A 127 -27.50 -27.97 -4.34
N PHE A 128 -26.23 -27.65 -4.06
CA PHE A 128 -25.27 -28.59 -3.48
C PHE A 128 -24.60 -28.15 -2.17
N CYS A 129 -25.13 -27.12 -1.50
CA CYS A 129 -24.69 -26.75 -0.15
C CYS A 129 -25.86 -26.73 0.84
N SER A 130 -26.51 -27.87 1.04
CA SER A 130 -27.42 -28.08 2.19
C SER A 130 -26.77 -28.88 3.34
N PHE A 131 -25.47 -29.20 3.25
CA PHE A 131 -24.77 -29.95 4.29
C PHE A 131 -23.78 -29.14 5.13
N LEU A 132 -23.62 -27.85 4.86
CA LEU A 132 -22.94 -26.94 5.78
C LEU A 132 -23.99 -26.16 6.53
N GLN A 133 -24.34 -26.66 7.72
CA GLN A 133 -24.98 -25.84 8.74
C GLN A 133 -24.30 -24.47 8.74
N THR A 134 -25.11 -23.42 8.65
CA THR A 134 -24.69 -22.03 8.84
C THR A 134 -24.26 -21.86 10.30
N SER A 135 -23.10 -22.39 10.62
CA SER A 135 -22.36 -21.97 11.80
C SER A 135 -22.19 -20.46 11.66
N LYS A 136 -22.48 -19.71 12.72
CA LYS A 136 -22.17 -18.28 12.81
C LYS A 136 -20.65 -18.12 12.76
N VAL A 137 -20.05 -18.20 11.57
CA VAL A 137 -18.60 -18.11 11.40
C VAL A 137 -18.22 -16.65 11.57
N ARG A 138 -17.60 -16.33 12.70
CA ARG A 138 -16.91 -15.04 12.88
C ARG A 138 -15.58 -15.10 12.12
N PRO A 139 -15.20 -14.05 11.38
CA PRO A 139 -13.85 -13.97 10.82
C PRO A 139 -12.83 -14.21 11.94
N ARG A 140 -11.78 -15.01 11.66
CA ARG A 140 -10.67 -15.17 12.61
C ARG A 140 -10.22 -13.77 13.03
N LYS A 141 -9.91 -13.53 14.32
CA LYS A 141 -9.54 -12.19 14.83
C LYS A 141 -8.47 -11.49 13.95
N LYS A 142 -7.57 -12.26 13.32
CA LYS A 142 -6.51 -11.79 12.40
C LYS A 142 -6.98 -11.32 11.00
N ALA A 143 -8.21 -11.64 10.58
CA ALA A 143 -8.78 -11.18 9.31
C ALA A 143 -9.49 -9.82 9.42
N ARG A 144 -9.64 -9.30 10.65
CA ARG A 144 -10.25 -7.98 10.87
C ARG A 144 -9.31 -6.89 10.40
N LYS A 145 -9.84 -5.95 9.63
CA LYS A 145 -9.14 -4.75 9.19
C LYS A 145 -9.69 -3.55 9.96
N TYR A 146 -8.79 -2.72 10.42
CA TYR A 146 -9.11 -1.50 11.15
C TYR A 146 -8.71 -0.31 10.27
N LEU A 147 -9.59 0.69 10.19
CA LEU A 147 -9.23 1.98 9.62
C LEU A 147 -8.90 2.93 10.76
N TYR A 148 -7.88 3.77 10.57
CA TYR A 148 -7.51 4.79 11.53
C TYR A 148 -7.69 6.16 10.88
N ALA A 149 -8.51 7.01 11.50
CA ALA A 149 -8.59 8.43 11.20
C ALA A 149 -7.70 9.16 12.21
N VAL A 150 -6.65 9.83 11.71
CA VAL A 150 -5.58 10.38 12.55
C VAL A 150 -5.55 11.90 12.37
N GLY A 151 -5.75 12.64 13.45
CA GLY A 151 -5.66 14.10 13.47
C GLY A 151 -6.71 14.78 12.59
N GLY A 152 -6.29 15.83 11.86
CA GLY A 152 -7.15 16.58 10.95
C GLY A 152 -7.50 17.96 11.46
N TYR A 153 -8.50 18.57 10.83
CA TYR A 153 -8.90 19.96 11.06
C TYR A 153 -10.40 20.04 11.31
N THR A 154 -10.81 20.75 12.34
CA THR A 154 -12.22 21.02 12.62
C THR A 154 -12.51 22.51 12.66
N ARG A 155 -13.72 22.88 12.24
CA ARG A 155 -14.26 24.23 12.38
C ARG A 155 -15.67 24.12 12.94
N LEU A 156 -15.89 24.78 14.08
CA LEU A 156 -17.22 24.85 14.69
C LEU A 156 -18.14 25.78 13.87
N GLN A 157 -19.41 25.39 13.76
CA GLN A 157 -20.42 26.14 13.01
C GLN A 157 -20.61 27.55 13.60
N GLY A 158 -20.70 28.57 12.75
CA GLY A 158 -20.83 29.98 13.17
C GLY A 158 -19.55 30.58 13.78
N GLY A 159 -18.48 29.79 13.90
CA GLY A 159 -17.19 30.24 14.39
C GLY A 159 -16.48 31.17 13.41
N ARG A 160 -15.74 32.14 13.98
CA ARG A 160 -14.80 32.99 13.23
C ARG A 160 -13.73 32.11 12.60
N TRP A 161 -13.03 32.62 11.58
CA TRP A 161 -11.92 31.88 10.94
C TRP A 161 -10.85 31.44 11.97
N SER A 162 -10.68 32.23 13.04
CA SER A 162 -9.81 31.97 14.19
C SER A 162 -10.21 30.78 15.07
N ASP A 163 -11.43 30.27 14.94
CA ASP A 163 -11.97 29.22 15.84
C ASP A 163 -11.68 27.81 15.31
N SER A 164 -10.94 27.73 14.22
CA SER A 164 -10.57 26.47 13.60
C SER A 164 -9.36 25.86 14.30
N ARG A 165 -9.38 24.54 14.52
CA ARG A 165 -8.37 23.86 15.35
C ARG A 165 -7.90 22.57 14.71
N ALA A 166 -6.57 22.37 14.72
CA ALA A 166 -5.97 21.08 14.44
C ALA A 166 -6.31 20.08 15.55
N LEU A 167 -6.52 18.81 15.20
CA LEU A 167 -6.91 17.74 16.11
C LEU A 167 -5.71 16.84 16.42
N SER A 168 -5.63 16.37 17.66
CA SER A 168 -4.77 15.25 18.07
C SER A 168 -5.53 13.93 18.18
N CYS A 169 -6.87 13.97 18.03
CA CYS A 169 -7.73 12.81 18.17
C CYS A 169 -7.39 11.74 17.12
N VAL A 170 -7.47 10.48 17.54
CA VAL A 170 -7.32 9.33 16.66
C VAL A 170 -8.49 8.39 16.89
N GLU A 171 -9.20 8.08 15.80
CA GLU A 171 -10.36 7.20 15.82
C GLU A 171 -10.09 5.96 14.99
N ARG A 172 -10.52 4.81 15.51
CA ARG A 172 -10.38 3.51 14.87
C ARG A 172 -11.74 2.94 14.53
N PHE A 173 -11.96 2.68 13.25
CA PHE A 173 -13.15 2.01 12.73
C PHE A 173 -12.89 0.50 12.57
N ASP A 174 -13.73 -0.33 13.20
CA ASP A 174 -13.72 -1.78 12.97
C ASP A 174 -14.64 -2.11 11.79
N THR A 175 -14.07 -2.56 10.67
CA THR A 175 -14.81 -2.92 9.44
C THR A 175 -15.79 -4.08 9.63
N PHE A 176 -15.65 -4.90 10.67
CA PHE A 176 -16.58 -6.00 10.94
C PHE A 176 -17.78 -5.55 11.76
N SER A 177 -17.54 -4.81 12.84
CA SER A 177 -18.60 -4.38 13.76
C SER A 177 -19.19 -3.01 13.42
N GLN A 178 -18.60 -2.29 12.46
CA GLN A 178 -19.09 -1.02 11.93
C GLN A 178 -19.24 0.06 13.00
N TYR A 179 -18.33 0.08 13.99
CA TYR A 179 -18.28 1.10 15.02
C TYR A 179 -16.93 1.82 15.03
N TRP A 180 -16.97 3.08 15.45
CA TRP A 180 -15.80 3.90 15.74
C TRP A 180 -15.43 3.79 17.22
N THR A 181 -14.13 3.77 17.50
CA THR A 181 -13.57 3.81 18.86
C THR A 181 -12.42 4.79 18.90
N THR A 182 -12.42 5.70 19.87
CA THR A 182 -11.27 6.57 20.13
C THR A 182 -10.10 5.73 20.67
N VAL A 183 -8.91 5.99 20.16
CA VAL A 183 -7.65 5.40 20.63
C VAL A 183 -6.72 6.50 21.15
N SER A 184 -5.52 6.13 21.57
CA SER A 184 -4.51 7.08 22.07
C SER A 184 -4.30 8.21 21.06
N SER A 185 -4.33 9.44 21.56
CA SER A 185 -4.20 10.66 20.76
C SER A 185 -2.73 10.91 20.39
N LEU A 186 -2.51 11.64 19.30
CA LEU A 186 -1.19 12.16 18.93
C LEU A 186 -0.64 13.06 20.04
N HIS A 187 0.69 13.10 20.20
CA HIS A 187 1.31 14.05 21.12
C HIS A 187 1.10 15.49 20.65
N GLN A 188 1.20 15.71 19.33
CA GLN A 188 0.97 17.00 18.70
C GLN A 188 -0.26 16.95 17.80
N ALA A 189 -1.22 17.86 18.06
CA ALA A 189 -2.37 18.07 17.19
C ALA A 189 -1.91 18.65 15.85
N ARG A 190 -2.40 18.11 14.73
CA ARG A 190 -1.97 18.53 13.39
C ARG A 190 -2.98 18.21 12.30
N CYS A 191 -2.98 19.03 11.26
CA CYS A 191 -3.66 18.79 9.99
C CYS A 191 -2.66 18.74 8.83
N GLY A 192 -3.11 18.35 7.63
CA GLY A 192 -2.24 18.26 6.45
C GLY A 192 -1.07 17.27 6.60
N LEU A 193 -1.15 16.36 7.57
CA LEU A 193 -0.17 15.30 7.80
C LEU A 193 -0.31 14.18 6.76
N GLY A 194 0.78 13.44 6.57
CA GLY A 194 0.78 12.16 5.87
C GLY A 194 0.59 11.01 6.86
N VAL A 195 -0.13 9.97 6.44
CA VAL A 195 -0.32 8.76 7.24
C VAL A 195 0.09 7.53 6.42
N ALA A 196 0.95 6.70 6.98
CA ALA A 196 1.40 5.44 6.38
C ALA A 196 1.23 4.27 7.33
N VAL A 197 1.09 3.06 6.77
CA VAL A 197 1.07 1.81 7.53
C VAL A 197 2.19 0.91 7.05
N LEU A 198 3.16 0.63 7.92
CA LEU A 198 4.33 -0.19 7.62
C LEU A 198 4.61 -1.11 8.81
N GLY A 199 4.90 -2.39 8.54
CA GLY A 199 5.18 -3.36 9.61
C GLY A 199 4.04 -3.57 10.61
N GLY A 200 2.79 -3.20 10.27
CA GLY A 200 1.65 -3.24 11.18
C GLY A 200 1.55 -2.05 12.14
N MET A 201 2.48 -1.09 12.04
CA MET A 201 2.47 0.17 12.78
C MET A 201 1.88 1.30 11.93
N VAL A 202 1.34 2.33 12.58
CA VAL A 202 0.77 3.52 11.90
C VAL A 202 1.69 4.70 12.12
N TYR A 203 2.14 5.33 11.05
CA TYR A 203 3.05 6.48 11.10
C TYR A 203 2.29 7.75 10.74
N ALA A 204 2.37 8.77 11.60
CA ALA A 204 1.86 10.12 11.38
C ALA A 204 3.05 11.05 11.13
N ILE A 205 3.12 11.62 9.94
CA ILE A 205 4.33 12.29 9.41
C ILE A 205 4.00 13.75 9.07
N GLY A 206 4.79 14.66 9.62
CA GLY A 206 4.70 16.10 9.34
C GLY A 206 3.36 16.70 9.76
N GLY A 207 2.79 17.54 8.90
CA GLY A 207 1.58 18.31 9.12
C GLY A 207 1.86 19.70 9.68
N GLU A 208 0.79 20.41 10.02
CA GLU A 208 0.87 21.76 10.56
C GLU A 208 -0.13 22.00 11.68
N LYS A 209 0.16 23.02 12.50
CA LYS A 209 -0.76 23.59 13.48
C LYS A 209 -0.43 25.07 13.65
N ASP A 210 -1.45 25.94 13.54
CA ASP A 210 -1.31 27.38 13.78
C ASP A 210 -0.14 28.02 13.00
N SER A 211 -0.03 27.66 11.72
CA SER A 211 1.05 28.06 10.79
C SER A 211 2.45 27.51 11.11
N MET A 212 2.60 26.68 12.15
CA MET A 212 3.82 25.94 12.42
C MET A 212 3.79 24.61 11.66
N ILE A 213 4.73 24.41 10.74
CA ILE A 213 4.90 23.17 9.98
C ILE A 213 5.85 22.24 10.74
N PHE A 214 5.49 20.98 10.84
CA PHE A 214 6.24 19.97 11.59
C PHE A 214 7.07 19.06 10.67
N ASP A 215 8.23 18.66 11.18
CA ASP A 215 9.13 17.63 10.67
C ASP A 215 8.99 16.30 11.42
N CYS A 216 8.41 16.34 12.62
CA CYS A 216 8.33 15.18 13.50
C CYS A 216 7.47 14.06 12.91
N THR A 217 7.91 12.83 13.20
CA THR A 217 7.19 11.60 12.88
C THR A 217 6.83 10.87 14.16
N GLU A 218 5.57 10.49 14.29
CA GLU A 218 5.07 9.67 15.40
C GLU A 218 4.64 8.30 14.86
N CYS A 219 5.01 7.24 15.57
CA CYS A 219 4.65 5.86 15.26
C CYS A 219 3.71 5.34 16.33
N TYR A 220 2.57 4.80 15.92
CA TYR A 220 1.60 4.12 16.79
C TYR A 220 1.72 2.62 16.61
N ASP A 221 1.93 1.93 17.73
CA ASP A 221 1.84 0.49 17.80
C ASP A 221 0.42 0.08 18.26
N PRO A 222 -0.40 -0.56 17.40
CA PRO A 222 -1.73 -1.01 17.78
C PRO A 222 -1.77 -2.08 18.89
N VAL A 223 -0.65 -2.77 19.14
CA VAL A 223 -0.53 -3.81 20.17
C VAL A 223 -0.36 -3.16 21.54
N THR A 224 0.65 -2.31 21.71
CA THR A 224 0.88 -1.56 22.97
C THR A 224 -0.08 -0.39 23.16
N LYS A 225 -0.73 0.07 22.07
CA LYS A 225 -1.61 1.23 22.01
C LYS A 225 -0.93 2.53 22.42
N GLN A 226 0.36 2.64 22.14
CA GLN A 226 1.16 3.83 22.46
C GLN A 226 1.68 4.47 21.19
N TRP A 227 1.80 5.79 21.25
CA TRP A 227 2.55 6.57 20.27
C TRP A 227 3.98 6.72 20.76
N THR A 228 4.94 6.64 19.85
CA THR A 228 6.36 6.88 20.11
C THR A 228 6.91 7.81 19.03
N THR A 229 7.72 8.79 19.41
CA THR A 229 8.44 9.62 18.45
C THR A 229 9.58 8.83 17.82
N VAL A 230 9.66 8.87 16.49
CA VAL A 230 10.77 8.30 15.70
C VAL A 230 11.56 9.45 15.07
N ALA A 231 12.58 9.15 14.25
CA ALA A 231 13.37 10.22 13.63
C ALA A 231 12.49 11.23 12.86
N SER A 232 12.85 12.51 12.97
CA SER A 232 12.24 13.59 12.21
C SER A 232 12.73 13.62 10.77
N MET A 233 11.89 14.13 9.86
CA MET A 233 12.27 14.44 8.49
C MET A 233 13.36 15.52 8.48
N ASN A 234 14.11 15.61 7.38
CA ASN A 234 15.11 16.64 7.16
C ASN A 234 14.46 18.02 6.92
N HIS A 235 13.25 18.03 6.33
CA HIS A 235 12.47 19.24 6.11
C HIS A 235 11.08 19.10 6.75
N PRO A 236 10.57 20.14 7.46
CA PRO A 236 9.19 20.16 7.92
C PRO A 236 8.25 20.24 6.71
N ARG A 237 7.14 19.49 6.72
CA ARG A 237 6.23 19.39 5.57
C ARG A 237 4.76 19.34 5.98
N CYS A 238 3.90 20.09 5.32
CA CYS A 238 2.44 19.89 5.34
C CYS A 238 1.87 19.74 3.91
N GLY A 239 0.71 19.09 3.78
CA GLY A 239 0.11 18.79 2.47
C GLY A 239 0.99 17.88 1.59
N LEU A 240 1.85 17.08 2.20
CA LEU A 240 2.76 16.15 1.55
C LEU A 240 2.06 14.87 1.07
N GLY A 241 2.64 14.21 0.08
CA GLY A 241 2.27 12.84 -0.30
C GLY A 241 3.08 11.83 0.51
N VAL A 242 2.40 10.84 1.11
CA VAL A 242 3.07 9.75 1.84
C VAL A 242 2.58 8.41 1.31
N CYS A 243 3.51 7.50 1.04
CA CYS A 243 3.20 6.11 0.73
C CYS A 243 4.30 5.16 1.23
N VAL A 244 3.97 3.88 1.33
CA VAL A 244 4.92 2.82 1.66
C VAL A 244 5.30 2.11 0.38
N CYS A 245 6.60 1.95 0.13
CA CYS A 245 7.12 1.25 -1.04
C CYS A 245 8.38 0.48 -0.65
N ASN A 246 8.48 -0.79 -1.08
CA ASN A 246 9.65 -1.65 -0.84
C ASN A 246 10.13 -1.67 0.63
N GLY A 247 9.21 -1.70 1.59
CA GLY A 247 9.52 -1.77 3.02
C GLY A 247 9.96 -0.46 3.66
N ALA A 248 9.94 0.66 2.94
CA ALA A 248 10.26 2.00 3.46
C ALA A 248 9.08 2.96 3.29
N ILE A 249 9.09 4.06 4.05
CA ILE A 249 8.10 5.13 3.89
C ILE A 249 8.70 6.24 3.05
N TYR A 250 7.96 6.72 2.05
CA TYR A 250 8.36 7.84 1.21
C TYR A 250 7.49 9.05 1.53
N ALA A 251 8.13 10.18 1.81
CA ALA A 251 7.51 11.49 1.97
C ALA A 251 7.92 12.37 0.77
N LEU A 252 6.93 12.81 0.00
CA LEU A 252 7.13 13.54 -1.25
C LEU A 252 6.55 14.95 -1.14
N GLY A 253 7.31 15.93 -1.63
CA GLY A 253 6.84 17.31 -1.83
C GLY A 253 6.24 17.94 -0.58
N GLY A 254 5.13 18.65 -0.76
CA GLY A 254 4.46 19.39 0.30
C GLY A 254 5.02 20.80 0.49
N TRP A 255 4.38 21.56 1.36
CA TRP A 255 4.81 22.91 1.71
C TRP A 255 5.87 22.81 2.83
N VAL A 256 7.06 23.36 2.58
CA VAL A 256 8.21 23.31 3.50
C VAL A 256 8.47 24.65 4.22
N GLY A 257 7.47 25.53 4.27
CA GLY A 257 7.55 26.84 4.91
C GLY A 257 7.63 27.99 3.91
N ALA A 258 8.84 28.37 3.48
CA ALA A 258 8.99 29.50 2.55
C ALA A 258 8.59 29.17 1.10
N GLU A 259 8.66 27.89 0.73
CA GLU A 259 8.45 27.41 -0.63
C GLU A 259 7.75 26.05 -0.64
N ILE A 260 7.26 25.66 -1.81
CA ILE A 260 6.73 24.31 -2.03
C ILE A 260 7.89 23.41 -2.42
N GLY A 261 8.18 22.43 -1.56
CA GLY A 261 9.28 21.50 -1.75
C GLY A 261 8.99 20.49 -2.86
N ASN A 262 10.06 20.04 -3.51
CA ASN A 262 10.04 18.88 -4.41
C ASN A 262 10.90 17.72 -3.90
N THR A 263 11.61 17.88 -2.78
CA THR A 263 12.46 16.81 -2.23
C THR A 263 11.64 15.58 -1.84
N ILE A 264 12.23 14.40 -2.06
CA ILE A 264 11.71 13.09 -1.70
C ILE A 264 12.57 12.56 -0.57
N GLU A 265 11.95 12.25 0.56
CA GLU A 265 12.61 11.64 1.72
C GLU A 265 12.13 10.20 1.92
N ARG A 266 13.06 9.30 2.22
CA ARG A 266 12.81 7.90 2.54
C ARG A 266 13.12 7.66 4.01
N PHE A 267 12.16 7.10 4.74
CA PHE A 267 12.34 6.61 6.10
C PHE A 267 12.61 5.12 6.07
N ASP A 268 13.74 4.74 6.66
CA ASP A 268 14.06 3.35 6.97
C ASP A 268 13.65 3.08 8.44
N PRO A 269 12.68 2.18 8.70
CA PRO A 269 12.26 1.86 10.06
C PRO A 269 13.31 1.06 10.83
N ASP A 270 14.20 0.32 10.16
CA ASP A 270 15.23 -0.51 10.81
C ASP A 270 16.40 0.37 11.28
N GLU A 271 16.78 1.37 10.48
CA GLU A 271 17.78 2.37 10.86
C GLU A 271 17.22 3.53 11.68
N ASN A 272 15.89 3.67 11.73
CA ASN A 272 15.17 4.81 12.30
C ASN A 272 15.75 6.14 11.79
N LYS A 273 15.81 6.30 10.46
CA LYS A 273 16.45 7.46 9.83
C LYS A 273 15.72 7.88 8.56
N TRP A 274 15.65 9.19 8.36
CA TRP A 274 15.21 9.81 7.10
C TRP A 274 16.42 10.18 6.23
N GLU A 275 16.35 9.86 4.94
CA GLU A 275 17.32 10.29 3.95
C GLU A 275 16.65 10.95 2.74
N VAL A 276 17.27 11.99 2.19
CA VAL A 276 16.82 12.62 0.94
C VAL A 276 17.30 11.75 -0.23
N VAL A 277 16.37 11.16 -0.98
CA VAL A 277 16.68 10.17 -2.04
C VAL A 277 16.55 10.71 -3.46
N GLY A 278 15.92 11.88 -3.62
CA GLY A 278 15.73 12.52 -4.91
C GLY A 278 14.78 13.71 -4.85
N ASN A 279 14.34 14.16 -6.02
CA ASN A 279 13.39 15.25 -6.17
C ASN A 279 12.26 14.86 -7.14
N MET A 280 11.08 15.41 -6.92
CA MET A 280 9.95 15.39 -7.85
C MET A 280 10.24 16.27 -9.05
N ALA A 281 9.72 15.90 -10.23
CA ALA A 281 9.82 16.71 -11.43
C ALA A 281 9.10 18.06 -11.28
N LEU A 282 8.03 18.10 -10.48
CA LEU A 282 7.20 19.28 -10.25
C LEU A 282 6.93 19.42 -8.75
N SER A 283 7.34 20.54 -8.16
CA SER A 283 6.96 20.95 -6.81
C SER A 283 5.44 21.05 -6.68
N ARG A 284 4.88 20.41 -5.66
CA ARG A 284 3.43 20.44 -5.39
C ARG A 284 3.10 20.06 -3.96
N TYR A 285 1.91 20.47 -3.53
CA TYR A 285 1.32 20.13 -2.24
C TYR A 285 -0.19 19.83 -2.40
N TYR A 286 -0.79 19.22 -1.39
CA TYR A 286 -2.18 18.69 -1.39
C TYR A 286 -2.50 17.80 -2.60
N PHE A 287 -1.53 17.00 -3.03
CA PHE A 287 -1.68 15.99 -4.08
C PHE A 287 -1.99 14.62 -3.50
N GLY A 288 -2.45 13.71 -4.35
CA GLY A 288 -2.67 12.31 -3.99
C GLY A 288 -1.44 11.47 -4.32
N CYS A 289 -1.13 10.51 -3.46
CA CYS A 289 0.01 9.60 -3.61
C CYS A 289 -0.42 8.17 -3.29
N CYS A 290 -0.01 7.19 -4.10
CA CYS A 290 -0.20 5.78 -3.78
C CYS A 290 0.92 4.91 -4.35
N GLU A 291 1.16 3.76 -3.72
CA GLU A 291 2.04 2.73 -4.24
C GLU A 291 1.23 1.67 -4.99
N MET A 292 1.79 1.17 -6.09
CA MET A 292 1.30 -0.02 -6.77
C MET A 292 2.45 -0.70 -7.51
N GLN A 293 2.61 -2.01 -7.32
CA GLN A 293 3.62 -2.84 -8.01
C GLN A 293 5.06 -2.31 -7.87
N GLY A 294 5.40 -1.73 -6.72
CA GLY A 294 6.74 -1.18 -6.43
C GLY A 294 7.01 0.19 -7.04
N LEU A 295 6.00 0.84 -7.62
CA LEU A 295 6.08 2.18 -8.19
C LEU A 295 5.23 3.16 -7.38
N ILE A 296 5.68 4.41 -7.32
CA ILE A 296 5.00 5.48 -6.60
C ILE A 296 4.30 6.38 -7.62
N TYR A 297 2.99 6.52 -7.46
CA TYR A 297 2.14 7.30 -8.34
C TYR A 297 1.73 8.61 -7.66
N VAL A 298 1.91 9.72 -8.37
CA VAL A 298 1.61 11.09 -7.91
C VAL A 298 0.55 11.70 -8.81
N ILE A 299 -0.54 12.17 -8.20
CA ILE A 299 -1.74 12.63 -8.91
C ILE A 299 -2.16 14.01 -8.41
N GLY A 300 -2.31 14.96 -9.34
CA GLY A 300 -2.90 16.27 -9.06
C GLY A 300 -2.08 17.10 -8.07
N GLY A 301 -2.77 17.85 -7.22
CA GLY A 301 -2.20 18.81 -6.28
C GLY A 301 -2.19 20.24 -6.79
N ILE A 302 -1.51 21.11 -6.05
CA ILE A 302 -1.34 22.52 -6.37
C ILE A 302 0.13 22.78 -6.69
N SER A 303 0.41 23.47 -7.80
CA SER A 303 1.77 23.84 -8.22
C SER A 303 2.30 25.08 -7.48
N ASN A 304 3.54 25.48 -7.79
CA ASN A 304 4.16 26.69 -7.25
C ASN A 304 3.42 27.98 -7.63
N GLU A 305 2.73 27.96 -8.76
CA GLU A 305 1.92 29.06 -9.27
C GLU A 305 0.53 29.13 -8.62
N GLY A 306 0.23 28.22 -7.68
CA GLY A 306 -1.09 28.13 -7.04
C GLY A 306 -2.16 27.47 -7.91
N ILE A 307 -1.77 26.82 -9.01
CA ILE A 307 -2.69 26.23 -9.98
C ILE A 307 -2.91 24.75 -9.66
N GLU A 308 -4.16 24.30 -9.69
CA GLU A 308 -4.49 22.89 -9.52
C GLU A 308 -4.10 22.08 -10.76
N LEU A 309 -3.50 20.94 -10.50
CA LEU A 309 -2.92 20.08 -11.50
C LEU A 309 -3.90 18.95 -11.86
N ARG A 310 -3.83 18.57 -13.14
CA ARG A 310 -4.38 17.30 -13.64
C ARG A 310 -3.29 16.27 -13.93
N SER A 311 -2.03 16.62 -13.66
CA SER A 311 -0.88 15.78 -13.99
C SER A 311 -0.92 14.49 -13.20
N PHE A 312 -0.45 13.44 -13.86
CA PHE A 312 -0.32 12.10 -13.32
C PHE A 312 1.05 11.58 -13.70
N GLU A 313 1.85 11.24 -12.70
CA GLU A 313 3.25 10.87 -12.89
C GLU A 313 3.58 9.64 -12.05
N VAL A 314 4.52 8.84 -12.54
CA VAL A 314 5.04 7.68 -11.85
C VAL A 314 6.52 7.87 -11.57
N TYR A 315 6.93 7.50 -10.36
CA TYR A 315 8.29 7.45 -9.90
C TYR A 315 8.70 6.01 -9.66
N ASP A 316 9.82 5.61 -10.27
CA ASP A 316 10.49 4.35 -10.01
C ASP A 316 11.59 4.57 -8.95
N PRO A 317 11.43 4.05 -7.71
CA PRO A 317 12.42 4.23 -6.65
C PRO A 317 13.75 3.54 -6.93
N LEU A 318 13.78 2.49 -7.77
CA LEU A 318 15.01 1.77 -8.10
C LEU A 318 15.82 2.52 -9.13
N SER A 319 15.19 2.96 -10.22
CA SER A 319 15.88 3.73 -11.25
C SER A 319 15.97 5.24 -10.97
N LYS A 320 15.25 5.72 -9.95
CA LYS A 320 15.12 7.13 -9.56
C LYS A 320 14.62 8.03 -10.69
N ARG A 321 13.81 7.48 -11.60
CA ARG A 321 13.28 8.21 -12.75
C ARG A 321 11.80 8.51 -12.59
N TRP A 322 11.41 9.68 -13.09
CA TRP A 322 10.03 10.08 -13.25
C TRP A 322 9.58 9.82 -14.69
N SER A 323 8.33 9.43 -14.87
CA SER A 323 7.70 9.31 -16.19
C SER A 323 6.28 9.89 -16.14
N PRO A 324 5.91 10.75 -17.10
CA PRO A 324 4.56 11.27 -17.17
C PRO A 324 3.60 10.19 -17.67
N LEU A 325 2.39 10.19 -17.12
CA LEU A 325 1.27 9.36 -17.55
C LEU A 325 0.12 10.24 -18.07
N PRO A 326 -0.86 9.66 -18.78
CA PRO A 326 -2.02 10.39 -19.26
C PRO A 326 -2.72 11.16 -18.13
N PRO A 327 -2.95 12.48 -18.29
CA PRO A 327 -3.49 13.32 -17.23
C PRO A 327 -4.98 13.03 -16.98
N MET A 328 -5.46 13.38 -15.79
CA MET A 328 -6.89 13.36 -15.47
C MET A 328 -7.68 14.32 -16.37
N GLY A 329 -8.98 14.06 -16.53
CA GLY A 329 -9.88 14.98 -17.23
C GLY A 329 -10.11 16.27 -16.44
N THR A 330 -10.17 16.17 -15.11
CA THR A 330 -10.43 17.30 -14.21
C THR A 330 -9.19 17.63 -13.37
N ARG A 331 -8.96 18.93 -13.11
CA ARG A 331 -7.92 19.40 -12.18
C ARG A 331 -8.38 19.16 -10.75
N ARG A 332 -7.51 18.63 -9.90
CA ARG A 332 -7.87 18.23 -8.52
C ARG A 332 -6.74 18.51 -7.56
N ALA A 333 -7.01 19.33 -6.54
CA ALA A 333 -6.23 19.42 -5.31
C ALA A 333 -7.02 18.83 -4.14
N TYR A 334 -6.37 18.52 -3.02
CA TYR A 334 -7.02 17.96 -1.82
C TYR A 334 -7.83 16.68 -2.09
N LEU A 335 -7.46 15.94 -3.14
CA LEU A 335 -8.13 14.73 -3.57
C LEU A 335 -7.75 13.54 -2.70
N GLY A 336 -8.65 12.55 -2.64
CA GLY A 336 -8.33 11.23 -2.13
C GLY A 336 -7.82 10.32 -3.24
N VAL A 337 -6.77 9.54 -2.99
CA VAL A 337 -6.25 8.56 -3.93
C VAL A 337 -6.15 7.20 -3.28
N ALA A 338 -6.56 6.15 -4.00
CA ALA A 338 -6.38 4.78 -3.57
C ALA A 338 -6.16 3.83 -4.75
N ALA A 339 -5.31 2.83 -4.52
CA ALA A 339 -5.11 1.70 -5.41
C ALA A 339 -6.09 0.57 -5.05
N LEU A 340 -6.85 0.08 -6.03
CA LEU A 340 -7.78 -1.03 -5.86
C LEU A 340 -7.94 -1.81 -7.18
N ASN A 341 -7.79 -3.14 -7.12
CA ASN A 341 -7.97 -4.06 -8.26
C ASN A 341 -7.18 -3.62 -9.51
N ASP A 342 -5.86 -3.42 -9.35
CA ASP A 342 -4.94 -2.98 -10.41
C ASP A 342 -5.36 -1.68 -11.10
N CYS A 343 -6.05 -0.80 -10.38
CA CYS A 343 -6.48 0.50 -10.88
C CYS A 343 -6.28 1.57 -9.81
N ILE A 344 -6.06 2.79 -10.25
CA ILE A 344 -5.90 3.94 -9.34
C ILE A 344 -7.13 4.82 -9.44
N TYR A 345 -7.70 5.16 -8.29
CA TYR A 345 -8.89 5.99 -8.18
C TYR A 345 -8.51 7.37 -7.65
N SER A 346 -8.92 8.43 -8.34
CA SER A 346 -8.89 9.81 -7.86
C SER A 346 -10.32 10.23 -7.49
N ILE A 347 -10.51 10.54 -6.21
CA ILE A 347 -11.84 10.74 -5.62
C ILE A 347 -11.98 12.17 -5.10
N GLY A 348 -12.97 12.88 -5.63
CA GLY A 348 -13.33 14.23 -5.24
C GLY A 348 -12.17 15.22 -5.38
N GLY A 349 -11.97 16.06 -4.36
CA GLY A 349 -10.98 17.12 -4.35
C GLY A 349 -11.61 18.50 -4.50
N TRP A 350 -10.79 19.49 -4.82
CA TRP A 350 -11.19 20.87 -5.01
C TRP A 350 -10.53 21.44 -6.26
N ASN A 351 -11.25 22.31 -6.97
CA ASN A 351 -10.70 23.20 -7.98
C ASN A 351 -11.44 24.55 -7.97
N GLU A 352 -10.80 25.60 -8.48
CA GLU A 352 -11.37 26.95 -8.54
C GLU A 352 -12.71 27.03 -9.30
N THR A 353 -12.92 26.19 -10.32
CA THR A 353 -14.09 26.31 -11.21
C THR A 353 -15.35 25.63 -10.68
N GLN A 354 -15.22 24.59 -9.85
CA GLN A 354 -16.34 23.74 -9.39
C GLN A 354 -16.38 23.57 -7.87
N ASP A 355 -15.53 24.27 -7.13
CA ASP A 355 -15.34 24.10 -5.70
C ASP A 355 -15.04 22.64 -5.33
N ALA A 356 -15.78 22.08 -4.36
CA ALA A 356 -15.61 20.70 -3.93
C ALA A 356 -16.20 19.74 -4.96
N LEU A 357 -15.39 18.77 -5.37
CA LEU A 357 -15.76 17.76 -6.36
C LEU A 357 -16.38 16.54 -5.68
N HIS A 358 -17.40 15.99 -6.32
CA HIS A 358 -17.97 14.68 -5.98
C HIS A 358 -17.60 13.61 -7.01
N THR A 359 -17.07 14.01 -8.16
CA THR A 359 -16.70 13.10 -9.27
C THR A 359 -15.51 12.23 -8.91
N VAL A 360 -15.49 11.03 -9.50
CA VAL A 360 -14.44 10.04 -9.30
C VAL A 360 -13.91 9.59 -10.66
N GLU A 361 -12.60 9.64 -10.84
CA GLU A 361 -11.94 9.13 -12.04
C GLU A 361 -11.11 7.89 -11.67
N LYS A 362 -11.10 6.91 -12.56
CA LYS A 362 -10.35 5.67 -12.42
C LYS A 362 -9.35 5.58 -13.58
N TYR A 363 -8.07 5.42 -13.26
CA TYR A 363 -7.06 5.08 -14.25
C TYR A 363 -7.03 3.57 -14.47
N SER A 364 -7.26 3.14 -15.71
CA SER A 364 -7.09 1.76 -16.16
C SER A 364 -5.74 1.60 -16.82
N PHE A 365 -4.89 0.72 -16.29
CA PHE A 365 -3.60 0.39 -16.93
C PHE A 365 -3.78 -0.45 -18.21
N GLU A 366 -4.91 -1.14 -18.36
CA GLU A 366 -5.19 -1.91 -19.58
C GLU A 366 -5.53 -0.99 -20.77
N GLU A 367 -6.24 0.10 -20.50
CA GLU A 367 -6.66 1.06 -21.53
C GLU A 367 -5.79 2.32 -21.57
N GLU A 368 -4.83 2.42 -20.65
CA GLU A 368 -3.95 3.58 -20.43
C GLU A 368 -4.69 4.93 -20.39
N LYS A 369 -5.90 4.97 -19.82
CA LYS A 369 -6.72 6.18 -19.77
C LYS A 369 -7.47 6.31 -18.46
N TRP A 370 -7.83 7.56 -18.15
CA TRP A 370 -8.79 7.88 -17.10
C TRP A 370 -10.22 7.69 -17.61
N VAL A 371 -11.04 7.04 -16.80
CA VAL A 371 -12.46 6.81 -17.04
C VAL A 371 -13.23 7.32 -15.84
N GLU A 372 -14.25 8.15 -16.07
CA GLU A 372 -15.14 8.58 -15.01
C GLU A 372 -16.00 7.41 -14.53
N VAL A 373 -16.09 7.25 -13.22
CA VAL A 373 -16.90 6.21 -12.57
C VAL A 373 -17.96 6.86 -11.67
N ALA A 374 -18.77 6.04 -11.00
CA ALA A 374 -19.84 6.53 -10.15
C ALA A 374 -19.34 7.56 -9.12
N SER A 375 -19.93 8.76 -9.17
CA SER A 375 -19.62 9.87 -8.29
C SER A 375 -20.09 9.64 -6.86
N MET A 376 -19.45 10.33 -5.92
CA MET A 376 -19.92 10.40 -4.54
C MET A 376 -21.26 11.14 -4.45
N LYS A 377 -22.05 10.81 -3.42
CA LYS A 377 -23.31 11.52 -3.13
C LYS A 377 -23.09 12.97 -2.68
N VAL A 378 -21.92 13.26 -2.12
CA VAL A 378 -21.59 14.54 -1.50
C VAL A 378 -20.23 15.00 -2.03
N PRO A 379 -20.10 16.27 -2.47
CA PRO A 379 -18.81 16.83 -2.84
C PRO A 379 -17.91 16.99 -1.62
N ARG A 380 -16.66 16.56 -1.74
CA ARG A 380 -15.69 16.55 -0.64
C ARG A 380 -14.33 17.03 -1.12
N ALA A 381 -13.63 17.76 -0.26
CA ALA A 381 -12.22 18.10 -0.43
C ALA A 381 -11.46 17.87 0.88
N GLY A 382 -10.19 17.46 0.83
CA GLY A 382 -9.38 17.20 2.01
C GLY A 382 -9.84 15.95 2.78
N MET A 383 -10.36 14.97 2.04
CA MET A 383 -10.84 13.70 2.58
C MET A 383 -9.71 12.66 2.66
N CYS A 384 -9.92 11.63 3.46
CA CYS A 384 -9.07 10.45 3.46
C CYS A 384 -9.75 9.32 2.68
N VAL A 385 -8.99 8.60 1.87
CA VAL A 385 -9.47 7.46 1.08
C VAL A 385 -8.57 6.26 1.32
N VAL A 386 -9.19 5.11 1.58
CA VAL A 386 -8.48 3.85 1.83
C VAL A 386 -9.21 2.68 1.16
N ALA A 387 -8.45 1.77 0.56
CA ALA A 387 -8.98 0.56 -0.04
C ALA A 387 -8.90 -0.60 0.96
N VAL A 388 -10.04 -1.21 1.31
CA VAL A 388 -10.11 -2.36 2.22
C VAL A 388 -11.17 -3.35 1.74
N ASN A 389 -10.82 -4.63 1.70
CA ASN A 389 -11.74 -5.74 1.35
C ASN A 389 -12.49 -5.53 0.03
N GLY A 390 -11.82 -4.99 -1.00
CA GLY A 390 -12.43 -4.75 -2.31
C GLY A 390 -13.28 -3.48 -2.41
N LEU A 391 -13.34 -2.68 -1.35
CA LEU A 391 -14.13 -1.45 -1.27
C LEU A 391 -13.24 -0.22 -1.02
N LEU A 392 -13.66 0.91 -1.58
CA LEU A 392 -13.08 2.22 -1.26
C LEU A 392 -13.89 2.87 -0.15
N TYR A 393 -13.22 3.21 0.94
CA TYR A 393 -13.80 3.96 2.05
C TYR A 393 -13.33 5.40 1.95
N VAL A 394 -14.30 6.33 1.98
CA VAL A 394 -14.04 7.78 2.00
C VAL A 394 -14.50 8.30 3.35
N SER A 395 -13.62 9.03 4.05
CA SER A 395 -13.93 9.61 5.36
C SER A 395 -13.54 11.09 5.43
N GLY A 396 -14.36 11.86 6.14
CA GLY A 396 -14.12 13.29 6.38
C GLY A 396 -14.21 14.15 5.12
N GLY A 397 -13.36 15.19 5.10
CA GLY A 397 -13.35 16.22 4.08
C GLY A 397 -14.37 17.34 4.33
N ARG A 398 -14.09 18.51 3.74
CA ARG A 398 -15.00 19.66 3.70
C ARG A 398 -15.92 19.58 2.49
N SER A 399 -17.17 19.99 2.68
CA SER A 399 -18.15 20.20 1.61
C SER A 399 -18.61 21.65 1.65
N SER A 400 -19.05 22.18 0.50
CA SER A 400 -19.71 23.49 0.41
C SER A 400 -21.17 23.46 0.89
N SER A 401 -21.76 22.26 1.06
CA SER A 401 -23.14 22.11 1.54
C SER A 401 -23.24 22.15 3.08
N HIS A 402 -24.28 22.83 3.59
CA HIS A 402 -24.57 22.99 5.01
C HIS A 402 -25.09 21.71 5.71
N ASP A 403 -25.29 20.60 4.99
CA ASP A 403 -26.17 19.50 5.41
C ASP A 403 -25.47 18.24 5.98
N PHE A 404 -24.14 18.24 6.11
CA PHE A 404 -23.39 17.04 6.55
C PHE A 404 -22.61 17.23 7.86
N LEU A 405 -23.29 17.83 8.85
CA LEU A 405 -22.92 17.72 10.26
C LEU A 405 -23.17 16.29 10.76
N ALA A 406 -22.42 15.85 11.77
CA ALA A 406 -22.69 14.62 12.50
C ALA A 406 -24.13 14.62 13.03
N PRO A 407 -24.83 13.47 13.12
CA PRO A 407 -26.21 13.43 13.59
C PRO A 407 -26.29 14.00 15.00
N ASP A 408 -27.05 15.09 15.14
CA ASP A 408 -27.36 15.66 16.45
C ASP A 408 -28.27 14.69 17.19
N LYS A 409 -27.91 14.35 18.43
CA LYS A 409 -28.79 13.57 19.32
C LYS A 409 -29.76 14.54 19.98
N SER A 410 -30.66 15.13 19.21
CA SER A 410 -31.85 15.80 19.75
C SER A 410 -32.87 16.07 18.65
N LEU A 411 -33.76 15.09 18.42
CA LEU A 411 -35.23 15.21 18.48
C LEU A 411 -35.88 13.89 18.03
#